data_AF-A0A0Q4WY69-F1
#
_entry.id   AF-A0A0Q4WY69-F1
#
_cell.length_a   1.000
_cell.length_b   1.000
_cell.length_c   1.000
_cell.angle_alpha   90.00
_cell.angle_beta   90.00
_cell.angle_gamma   90.00
#
_symmetry.space_group_name_H-M   'P 1'
#
loop_
_entity.id
_entity.type
_entity.pdbx_description
1 polymer ?
#
loop_
_entity_poly.entity_id
_entity_poly.type
_entity_poly.pdbx_seq_one_letter_code
_entity_poly.pdbx_strand_id
1 'polypeptide(L)'
;MGEKARTNGPTLASTRPSLIRELVEIADYIAHVRKEIAALRANELTRDRLPMAHVELGSVVEATAGATNSIMTAAEEILSLPNDKNYRASVESRMNDIFEACTFQDITGQRIAKVSESLRQLENRLSRFATAVKAKDESGTDPAEVERRVRAELLLLNGPQIKGPATAQDEIDALFA
;
A
#
# COMPACT_ATOMS: atom_id res chain seq x y z
N MET A 1 -15.62 -71.63 42.80
CA MET A 1 -16.89 -70.98 42.39
C MET A 1 -17.14 -69.85 43.36
N GLY A 2 -17.25 -68.58 43.02
CA GLY A 2 -17.26 -67.85 41.76
C GLY A 2 -17.83 -66.47 42.09
N GLU A 3 -17.16 -65.38 41.75
CA GLU A 3 -17.75 -64.05 41.90
C GLU A 3 -17.30 -63.08 40.80
N LYS A 4 -18.27 -62.87 39.91
CA LYS A 4 -18.49 -61.86 38.86
C LYS A 4 -17.43 -60.76 38.69
N ALA A 5 -16.76 -60.84 37.54
CA ALA A 5 -16.25 -59.67 36.83
C ALA A 5 -17.42 -58.74 36.45
N ARG A 6 -17.42 -57.51 36.96
CA ARG A 6 -18.25 -56.43 36.43
C ARG A 6 -17.53 -55.82 35.23
N THR A 7 -18.01 -56.12 34.03
CA THR A 7 -17.63 -55.41 32.82
C THR A 7 -18.45 -54.12 32.75
N ASN A 8 -17.82 -52.99 33.07
CA ASN A 8 -18.36 -51.67 32.73
C ASN A 8 -18.25 -51.47 31.22
N GLY A 9 -19.33 -51.74 30.49
CA GLY A 9 -19.44 -51.38 29.07
C GLY A 9 -19.51 -49.86 28.87
N PRO A 10 -19.03 -49.31 27.74
CA PRO A 10 -18.98 -47.88 27.53
C PRO A 10 -20.38 -47.28 27.37
N THR A 11 -20.62 -46.17 28.05
CA THR A 11 -21.88 -45.42 28.09
C THR A 11 -22.19 -44.75 26.75
N LEU A 12 -22.79 -45.48 25.81
CA LEU A 12 -23.20 -45.00 24.47
C LEU A 12 -24.35 -43.96 24.47
N ALA A 13 -24.90 -43.63 25.64
CA ALA A 13 -26.04 -42.73 25.77
C ALA A 13 -25.65 -41.24 25.87
N SER A 14 -24.43 -40.89 26.33
CA SER A 14 -24.03 -39.47 26.50
C SER A 14 -23.37 -38.85 25.26
N THR A 15 -22.99 -39.64 24.26
CA THR A 15 -22.25 -39.20 23.07
C THR A 15 -23.12 -38.48 22.04
N ARG A 16 -24.40 -38.85 21.89
CA ARG A 16 -25.30 -38.27 20.89
C ARG A 16 -25.72 -36.82 21.20
N PRO A 17 -26.08 -36.46 22.43
CA PRO A 17 -26.37 -35.05 22.79
C PRO A 17 -25.15 -34.14 22.64
N SER A 18 -23.92 -34.66 22.86
CA SER A 18 -22.69 -33.86 22.71
C SER A 18 -22.37 -33.57 21.25
N LEU A 19 -22.53 -34.56 20.36
CA LEU A 19 -22.32 -34.38 18.92
C LEU A 19 -23.29 -33.35 18.31
N ILE A 20 -24.56 -33.37 18.74
CA ILE A 20 -25.55 -32.37 18.28
C ILE A 20 -25.13 -30.97 18.74
N ARG A 21 -24.65 -30.82 19.98
CA ARG A 21 -24.16 -29.55 20.50
C ARG A 21 -22.94 -29.04 19.74
N GLU A 22 -21.96 -29.90 19.47
CA GLU A 22 -20.76 -29.54 18.69
C GLU A 22 -21.12 -29.10 17.27
N LEU A 23 -22.06 -29.79 16.60
CA LEU A 23 -22.56 -29.38 15.28
C LEU A 23 -23.26 -28.02 15.30
N VAL A 24 -24.03 -27.72 16.35
CA VAL A 24 -24.67 -26.41 16.54
C VAL A 24 -23.61 -25.32 16.75
N GLU A 25 -22.61 -25.57 17.60
CA GLU A 25 -21.51 -24.62 17.84
C GLU A 25 -20.72 -24.33 16.55
N ILE A 26 -20.47 -25.35 15.71
CA ILE A 26 -19.85 -25.18 14.39
C ILE A 26 -20.75 -24.37 13.45
N ALA A 27 -22.05 -24.68 13.40
CA ALA A 27 -23.00 -23.96 12.55
C ALA A 27 -23.10 -22.48 12.92
N ASP A 28 -23.13 -22.18 14.22
CA ASP A 28 -23.13 -20.81 14.76
C ASP A 28 -21.84 -20.08 14.41
N TYR A 29 -20.69 -20.75 14.52
CA TYR A 29 -19.41 -20.17 14.12
C TYR A 29 -19.34 -19.88 12.62
N ILE A 30 -19.80 -20.80 11.76
CA ILE A 30 -19.87 -20.58 10.31
C ILE A 30 -20.80 -19.40 9.99
N ALA A 31 -21.95 -19.30 10.65
CA ALA A 31 -22.87 -18.18 10.48
C ALA A 31 -22.24 -16.85 10.90
N HIS A 32 -21.47 -16.84 12.00
CA HIS A 32 -20.70 -15.69 12.45
C HIS A 32 -19.63 -15.27 11.42
N VAL A 33 -18.79 -16.20 10.96
CA VAL A 33 -17.76 -15.92 9.94
C VAL A 33 -18.38 -15.38 8.66
N ARG A 34 -19.50 -15.96 8.18
CA ARG A 34 -20.21 -15.46 6.99
C ARG A 34 -20.66 -14.01 7.16
N LYS A 35 -21.11 -13.63 8.36
CA LYS A 35 -21.51 -12.25 8.68
C LYS A 35 -20.31 -11.30 8.63
N GLU A 36 -19.17 -11.71 9.19
CA GLU A 36 -17.95 -10.90 9.19
C GLU A 36 -17.36 -10.75 7.77
N ILE A 37 -17.41 -11.82 6.95
CA ILE A 37 -17.05 -11.74 5.52
C ILE A 37 -17.93 -10.73 4.78
N ALA A 38 -19.25 -10.73 5.04
CA ALA A 38 -20.14 -9.74 4.43
C ALA A 38 -19.80 -8.31 4.90
N ALA A 39 -19.42 -8.13 6.16
CA ALA A 39 -19.06 -6.84 6.75
C ALA A 39 -17.75 -6.24 6.19
N LEU A 40 -16.83 -7.07 5.66
CA LEU A 40 -15.67 -6.59 4.90
C LEU A 40 -16.09 -5.77 3.68
N ARG A 41 -17.22 -6.12 3.06
CA ARG A 41 -17.68 -5.59 1.76
C ARG A 41 -16.56 -5.65 0.71
N ALA A 42 -15.88 -6.80 0.60
CA ALA A 42 -14.74 -7.01 -0.29
C ALA A 42 -15.01 -6.57 -1.74
N ASN A 43 -16.20 -6.84 -2.27
CA ASN A 43 -16.59 -6.43 -3.63
C ASN A 43 -16.60 -4.91 -3.83
N GLU A 44 -17.01 -4.12 -2.82
CA GLU A 44 -16.96 -2.65 -2.87
C GLU A 44 -15.50 -2.17 -2.86
N LEU A 45 -14.67 -2.76 -2.01
CA LEU A 45 -13.26 -2.41 -1.91
C LEU A 45 -12.51 -2.69 -3.22
N THR A 46 -12.71 -3.86 -3.81
CA THR A 46 -12.01 -4.28 -5.03
C THR A 46 -12.54 -3.60 -6.29
N ARG A 47 -13.84 -3.26 -6.38
CA ARG A 47 -14.42 -2.67 -7.59
C ARG A 47 -14.41 -1.15 -7.62
N ASP A 48 -14.33 -0.48 -6.46
CA ASP A 48 -14.46 0.97 -6.37
C ASP A 48 -13.25 1.59 -5.65
N ARG A 49 -13.05 1.26 -4.36
CA ARG A 49 -12.08 1.98 -3.51
C ARG A 49 -10.63 1.80 -3.91
N LEU A 50 -10.20 0.56 -4.18
CA LEU A 50 -8.82 0.27 -4.60
C LEU A 50 -8.51 0.81 -6.00
N PRO A 51 -9.37 0.61 -7.02
CA PRO A 51 -9.19 1.25 -8.32
C PRO A 51 -9.13 2.78 -8.23
N MET A 52 -10.00 3.39 -7.43
CA MET A 52 -9.98 4.84 -7.22
C MET A 52 -8.66 5.30 -6.62
N ALA A 53 -8.16 4.63 -5.58
CA ALA A 53 -6.86 4.94 -5.00
C ALA A 53 -5.72 4.83 -6.02
N HIS A 54 -5.76 3.84 -6.91
CA HIS A 54 -4.77 3.68 -7.97
C HIS A 54 -4.82 4.85 -8.98
N VAL A 55 -6.02 5.26 -9.40
CA VAL A 55 -6.22 6.41 -10.29
C VAL A 55 -5.67 7.69 -9.64
N GLU A 56 -5.98 7.94 -8.37
CA GLU A 56 -5.50 9.13 -7.67
C GLU A 56 -3.97 9.15 -7.56
N LEU A 57 -3.34 8.01 -7.24
CA LEU A 57 -1.88 7.90 -7.23
C LEU A 57 -1.27 8.12 -8.62
N GLY A 58 -1.91 7.61 -9.68
CA GLY A 58 -1.49 7.88 -11.06
C GLY A 58 -1.55 9.37 -11.40
N SER A 59 -2.64 10.05 -11.04
CA SER A 59 -2.77 11.50 -11.23
C SER A 59 -1.75 12.31 -10.41
N VAL A 60 -1.34 11.83 -9.24
CA VAL A 60 -0.24 12.44 -8.47
C VAL A 60 1.07 12.37 -9.25
N VAL A 61 1.40 11.20 -9.83
CA VAL A 61 2.63 11.05 -10.62
C VAL A 61 2.59 11.96 -11.85
N GLU A 62 1.46 12.02 -12.56
CA GLU A 62 1.31 12.88 -13.73
C GLU A 62 1.42 14.37 -13.38
N ALA A 63 0.73 14.82 -12.33
CA ALA A 63 0.77 16.22 -11.90
C ALA A 63 2.18 16.63 -11.44
N THR A 64 2.86 15.77 -10.68
CA THR A 64 4.22 16.04 -10.19
C THR A 64 5.24 16.07 -11.34
N ALA A 65 5.13 15.15 -12.30
CA ALA A 65 5.98 15.14 -13.49
C ALA A 65 5.76 16.39 -14.37
N GLY A 66 4.51 16.73 -14.66
CA GLY A 66 4.16 17.90 -15.47
C GLY A 66 4.62 19.22 -14.85
N ALA A 67 4.45 19.36 -13.53
CA ALA A 67 4.91 20.54 -12.82
C ALA A 67 6.44 20.62 -12.74
N THR A 68 7.12 19.50 -12.49
CA THR A 68 8.60 19.45 -12.50
C THR A 68 9.16 19.84 -13.86
N ASN A 69 8.56 19.36 -14.95
CA ASN A 69 8.94 19.76 -16.30
C ASN A 69 8.75 21.28 -16.51
N SER A 70 7.61 21.82 -16.09
CA SER A 70 7.32 23.26 -16.21
C SER A 70 8.31 24.13 -15.42
N ILE A 71 8.66 23.71 -14.20
CA ILE A 71 9.67 24.38 -13.36
C ILE A 71 11.04 24.34 -14.03
N MET A 72 11.44 23.18 -14.58
CA MET A 72 12.73 23.03 -15.27
C MET A 72 12.80 23.93 -16.50
N THR A 73 11.77 23.91 -17.35
CA THR A 73 11.70 24.76 -18.55
C THR A 73 11.79 26.24 -18.19
N ALA A 74 11.05 26.71 -17.17
CA ALA A 74 11.13 28.09 -16.74
C ALA A 74 12.54 28.47 -16.24
N ALA A 75 13.20 27.56 -15.50
CA ALA A 75 14.57 27.77 -15.03
C ALA A 75 15.60 27.82 -16.18
N GLU A 76 15.46 26.94 -17.18
CA GLU A 76 16.29 26.94 -18.39
C GLU A 76 16.11 28.24 -19.20
N GLU A 77 14.87 28.71 -19.33
CA GLU A 77 14.57 29.99 -19.99
C GLU A 77 15.22 31.16 -19.26
N ILE A 78 15.21 31.17 -17.92
CA ILE A 78 15.90 32.20 -17.12
C ILE A 78 17.41 32.23 -17.42
N LEU A 79 18.05 31.06 -17.50
CA LEU A 79 19.49 30.96 -17.79
C LEU A 79 19.86 31.45 -19.19
N SER A 80 18.92 31.41 -20.12
CA SER A 80 19.10 31.81 -21.51
C SER A 80 18.66 33.26 -21.79
N LEU A 81 18.22 34.01 -20.78
CA LEU A 81 17.84 35.42 -20.93
C LEU A 81 19.04 36.31 -21.26
N PRO A 82 18.90 37.27 -22.20
CA PRO A 82 19.93 38.26 -22.46
C PRO A 82 20.03 39.26 -21.31
N ASN A 83 21.26 39.68 -20.97
CA ASN A 83 21.51 40.70 -19.95
C ASN A 83 21.24 42.11 -20.50
N ASP A 84 19.96 42.42 -20.71
CA ASP A 84 19.49 43.72 -21.18
C ASP A 84 18.68 44.47 -20.11
N LYS A 85 18.16 45.66 -20.45
CA LYS A 85 17.36 46.49 -19.55
C LYS A 85 16.07 45.83 -19.05
N ASN A 86 15.59 44.78 -19.72
CA ASN A 86 14.38 44.05 -19.37
C ASN A 86 14.67 42.77 -18.55
N TYR A 87 15.94 42.39 -18.36
CA TYR A 87 16.33 41.16 -17.69
C TYR A 87 15.57 40.91 -16.38
N ARG A 88 15.48 41.90 -15.49
CA ARG A 88 14.75 41.79 -14.22
C ARG A 88 13.28 41.44 -14.42
N ALA A 89 12.59 42.12 -15.36
CA ALA A 89 11.18 41.88 -15.63
C ALA A 89 10.94 40.48 -16.24
N SER A 90 11.83 40.04 -17.12
CA SER A 90 11.79 38.69 -17.72
C SER A 90 12.00 37.60 -16.66
N VAL A 91 12.96 37.79 -15.74
CA VAL A 91 13.18 36.89 -14.61
C VAL A 91 11.96 36.86 -13.68
N GLU A 92 11.40 38.01 -13.32
CA GLU A 92 10.20 38.09 -12.48
C GLU A 92 9.00 37.35 -13.10
N SER A 93 8.81 37.48 -14.43
CA SER A 93 7.76 36.73 -15.14
C SER A 93 7.96 35.22 -15.01
N ARG A 94 9.19 34.73 -15.21
CA ARG A 94 9.48 33.29 -15.14
C ARG A 94 9.43 32.73 -13.73
N MET A 95 9.75 33.54 -12.72
CA MET A 95 9.54 33.15 -11.32
C MET A 95 8.07 32.99 -10.97
N ASN A 96 7.18 33.82 -11.55
CA ASN A 96 5.74 33.63 -11.37
C ASN A 96 5.27 32.30 -11.97
N ASP A 97 5.76 31.92 -13.16
CA ASP A 97 5.45 30.64 -13.78
C ASP A 97 5.90 29.46 -12.88
N ILE A 98 7.07 29.56 -12.24
CA ILE A 98 7.56 28.57 -11.27
C ILE A 98 6.64 28.49 -10.05
N PHE A 99 6.24 29.63 -9.48
CA PHE A 99 5.32 29.66 -8.34
C PHE A 99 3.94 29.07 -8.69
N GLU A 100 3.42 29.36 -9.88
CA GLU A 100 2.18 28.79 -10.37
C GLU A 100 2.32 27.27 -10.56
N ALA A 101 3.40 26.82 -11.19
CA ALA A 101 3.67 25.39 -11.33
C ALA A 101 3.68 24.68 -9.98
N CYS A 102 4.32 25.25 -8.95
CA CYS A 102 4.42 24.69 -7.59
C CYS A 102 3.07 24.46 -6.91
N THR A 103 1.97 25.06 -7.38
CA THR A 103 0.62 24.79 -6.86
C THR A 103 0.20 23.33 -7.02
N PHE A 104 0.90 22.54 -7.86
CA PHE A 104 0.73 21.07 -7.94
C PHE A 104 0.79 20.37 -6.58
N GLN A 105 1.52 20.95 -5.61
CA GLN A 105 1.68 20.41 -4.27
C GLN A 105 0.35 20.30 -3.53
N ASP A 106 -0.54 21.29 -3.66
CA ASP A 106 -1.85 21.27 -3.01
C ASP A 106 -2.75 20.17 -3.58
N ILE A 107 -2.86 20.13 -4.92
CA ILE A 107 -3.63 19.09 -5.62
C ILE A 107 -3.09 17.70 -5.27
N THR A 108 -1.76 17.54 -5.24
CA THR A 108 -1.11 16.27 -4.88
C THR A 108 -1.42 15.89 -3.43
N GLY A 109 -1.34 16.83 -2.49
CA GLY A 109 -1.67 16.61 -1.08
C GLY A 109 -3.12 16.16 -0.89
N GLN A 110 -4.07 16.79 -1.57
CA GLN A 110 -5.48 16.41 -1.52
C GLN A 110 -5.72 14.99 -2.06
N ARG A 111 -5.08 14.62 -3.17
CA ARG A 111 -5.19 13.29 -3.76
C ARG A 111 -4.58 12.20 -2.87
N ILE A 112 -3.40 12.45 -2.30
CA ILE A 112 -2.77 11.54 -1.34
C ILE A 112 -3.65 11.37 -0.09
N ALA A 113 -4.26 12.44 0.41
CA ALA A 113 -5.19 12.35 1.55
C ALA A 113 -6.39 11.45 1.24
N LYS A 114 -6.95 11.53 0.02
CA LYS A 114 -8.06 10.67 -0.43
C LYS A 114 -7.67 9.19 -0.52
N VAL A 115 -6.45 8.91 -0.99
CA VAL A 115 -5.88 7.56 -1.01
C VAL A 115 -5.70 7.04 0.41
N SER A 116 -5.07 7.83 1.29
CA SER A 116 -4.82 7.47 2.69
C SER A 116 -6.11 7.14 3.43
N GLU A 117 -7.17 7.95 3.25
CA GLU A 117 -8.47 7.68 3.85
C GLU A 117 -9.08 6.37 3.35
N SER A 118 -8.93 6.06 2.06
CA SER A 118 -9.43 4.80 1.49
C SER A 118 -8.69 3.59 2.04
N LEU A 119 -7.36 3.67 2.22
CA LEU A 119 -6.56 2.62 2.84
C LEU A 119 -6.91 2.45 4.33
N ARG A 120 -7.09 3.55 5.05
CA ARG A 120 -7.51 3.51 6.47
C ARG A 120 -8.86 2.83 6.66
N GLN A 121 -9.81 3.06 5.76
CA GLN A 121 -11.11 2.37 5.79
C GLN A 121 -10.97 0.87 5.54
N LEU A 122 -10.09 0.47 4.62
CA LEU A 122 -9.76 -0.93 4.37
C LEU A 122 -9.13 -1.58 5.62
N GLU A 123 -8.12 -0.93 6.20
CA GLU A 123 -7.43 -1.40 7.41
C GLU A 123 -8.41 -1.60 8.57
N ASN A 124 -9.31 -0.64 8.81
CA ASN A 124 -10.33 -0.75 9.85
C ASN A 124 -11.26 -1.95 9.65
N ARG A 125 -11.68 -2.23 8.41
CA ARG A 125 -12.53 -3.38 8.10
C ARG A 125 -11.77 -4.70 8.27
N LEU A 126 -10.52 -4.75 7.80
CA LEU A 126 -9.67 -5.93 7.90
C LEU A 126 -9.31 -6.26 9.36
N SER A 127 -8.95 -5.25 10.15
CA SER A 127 -8.65 -5.39 11.58
C SER A 127 -9.86 -5.92 12.37
N ARG A 128 -11.06 -5.39 12.09
CA ARG A 128 -12.31 -5.89 12.68
C ARG A 128 -12.57 -7.35 12.33
N PHE A 129 -12.41 -7.71 11.05
CA PHE A 129 -12.57 -9.09 10.59
C PHE A 129 -11.57 -10.03 11.28
N ALA A 130 -10.28 -9.70 11.26
CA ALA A 130 -9.21 -10.49 11.87
C ALA A 130 -9.47 -10.74 13.36
N THR A 131 -9.91 -9.70 14.08
CA THR A 131 -10.30 -9.80 15.50
C THR A 131 -11.49 -10.73 15.69
N ALA A 132 -12.53 -10.61 14.85
CA ALA A 132 -13.76 -11.39 14.97
C ALA A 132 -13.53 -12.89 14.70
N VAL A 133 -12.70 -13.22 13.70
CA VAL A 133 -12.37 -14.63 13.39
C VAL A 133 -11.23 -15.19 14.26
N LYS A 134 -10.71 -14.40 15.21
CA LYS A 134 -9.53 -14.72 16.03
C LYS A 134 -8.37 -15.24 15.16
N ALA A 135 -8.15 -14.54 14.03
CA ALA A 135 -7.10 -14.91 13.09
C ALA A 135 -5.78 -15.06 13.86
N LYS A 136 -5.16 -16.22 13.72
CA LYS A 136 -3.77 -16.43 14.13
C LYS A 136 -2.96 -16.43 12.85
N ASP A 137 -1.98 -15.56 12.79
CA ASP A 137 -1.02 -15.59 11.70
C ASP A 137 -0.26 -16.93 11.77
N GLU A 138 -0.02 -17.51 10.59
CA GLU A 138 0.97 -18.57 10.50
C GLU A 138 2.34 -17.99 10.89
N SER A 139 3.13 -18.73 11.65
CA SER A 139 4.45 -18.27 12.07
C SER A 139 5.37 -18.15 10.86
N GLY A 140 5.83 -16.94 10.56
CA GLY A 140 6.78 -16.66 9.48
C GLY A 140 6.38 -15.47 8.61
N THR A 141 7.25 -15.10 7.68
CA THR A 141 6.96 -14.08 6.66
C THR A 141 6.36 -14.79 5.43
N ASP A 142 5.34 -14.18 4.81
CA ASP A 142 4.79 -14.65 3.53
C ASP A 142 5.93 -14.93 2.52
N PRO A 143 6.10 -16.16 2.03
CA PRO A 143 7.16 -16.50 1.07
C PRO A 143 7.13 -15.64 -0.20
N ALA A 144 5.94 -15.23 -0.65
CA ALA A 144 5.80 -14.34 -1.81
C ALA A 144 6.33 -12.93 -1.52
N GLU A 145 6.18 -12.45 -0.28
CA GLU A 145 6.76 -11.18 0.16
C GLU A 145 8.29 -11.26 0.25
N VAL A 146 8.83 -12.39 0.72
CA VAL A 146 10.28 -12.63 0.72
C VAL A 146 10.83 -12.58 -0.70
N GLU A 147 10.19 -13.27 -1.65
CA GLU A 147 10.61 -13.25 -3.06
C GLU A 147 10.54 -11.85 -3.68
N ARG A 148 9.48 -11.08 -3.39
CA ARG A 148 9.35 -9.69 -3.84
C ARG A 148 10.49 -8.81 -3.34
N ARG A 149 10.86 -8.94 -2.06
CA ARG A 149 11.96 -8.16 -1.46
C ARG A 149 13.30 -8.49 -2.10
N VAL A 150 13.61 -9.76 -2.26
CA VAL A 150 14.83 -10.20 -2.96
C VAL A 150 14.88 -9.64 -4.38
N ARG A 151 13.75 -9.68 -5.11
CA ARG A 151 13.67 -9.12 -6.46
C ARG A 151 13.85 -7.60 -6.47
N ALA A 152 13.27 -6.88 -5.52
CA ALA A 152 13.42 -5.44 -5.40
C ALA A 152 14.87 -5.04 -5.09
N GLU A 153 15.54 -5.76 -4.18
CA GLU A 153 16.97 -5.56 -3.89
C GLU A 153 17.86 -5.79 -5.11
N LEU A 154 17.55 -6.80 -5.94
CA LEU A 154 18.26 -7.05 -7.20
C LEU A 154 18.00 -5.96 -8.27
N LEU A 155 16.86 -5.27 -8.23
CA LEU A 155 16.50 -4.23 -9.20
C LEU A 155 17.02 -2.83 -8.80
N LEU A 156 17.34 -2.60 -7.53
CA LEU A 156 17.87 -1.34 -7.00
C LEU A 156 19.35 -1.06 -7.40
N LEU A 157 19.95 -1.90 -8.24
CA LEU A 157 21.34 -1.82 -8.64
C LEU A 157 21.69 -0.65 -9.60
N ASN A 158 20.72 0.15 -10.08
CA ASN A 158 20.98 1.24 -11.05
C ASN A 158 20.19 2.56 -10.82
N GLY A 159 19.74 2.85 -9.60
CA GLY A 159 19.10 4.14 -9.27
C GLY A 159 20.08 5.16 -8.68
N PRO A 160 19.79 6.49 -8.73
CA PRO A 160 20.56 7.49 -8.00
C PRO A 160 20.63 7.11 -6.52
N GLN A 161 21.82 6.77 -6.04
CA GLN A 161 21.96 6.26 -4.68
C GLN A 161 21.77 7.39 -3.68
N ILE A 162 20.73 7.29 -2.86
CA ILE A 162 20.53 8.20 -1.72
C ILE A 162 21.65 7.89 -0.71
N LYS A 163 22.73 8.67 -0.78
CA LYS A 163 23.99 8.54 0.00
C LYS A 163 24.95 7.43 -0.42
N GLY A 164 24.85 6.92 -1.65
CA GLY A 164 25.89 6.03 -2.20
C GLY A 164 27.18 6.78 -2.53
N PRO A 165 28.28 6.09 -2.88
CA PRO A 165 29.47 6.77 -3.36
C PRO A 165 29.08 7.56 -4.60
N ALA A 166 29.14 8.89 -4.52
CA ALA A 166 29.06 9.71 -5.72
C ALA A 166 30.25 9.29 -6.59
N THR A 167 29.98 8.71 -7.76
CA THR A 167 31.02 8.51 -8.78
C THR A 167 31.67 9.87 -8.99
N ALA A 168 32.96 9.94 -8.73
CA ALA A 168 33.66 11.21 -8.76
C ALA A 168 33.69 11.72 -10.22
N GLN A 169 33.56 13.04 -10.41
CA GLN A 169 33.38 13.64 -11.74
C GLN A 169 34.55 13.33 -12.68
N ASP A 170 35.74 13.15 -12.13
CA ASP A 170 36.95 12.70 -12.82
C ASP A 170 36.82 11.28 -13.42
N GLU A 171 36.09 10.37 -12.76
CA GLU A 171 35.80 9.04 -13.29
C GLU A 171 34.78 9.09 -14.44
N ILE A 172 33.86 10.06 -14.42
CA ILE A 172 32.88 10.28 -15.51
C ILE A 172 33.59 10.85 -16.74
N ASP A 173 34.46 11.83 -16.53
CA ASP A 173 35.18 12.50 -17.62
C ASP A 173 36.15 11.53 -18.34
N ALA A 174 36.71 10.54 -17.63
CA ALA A 174 37.57 9.50 -18.19
C ALA A 174 36.83 8.51 -19.13
N LEU A 175 35.50 8.39 -19.03
CA LEU A 175 34.71 7.47 -19.86
C LEU A 175 34.41 8.04 -21.26
N PHE A 176 34.51 9.37 -21.42
CA PHE A 176 34.20 10.09 -22.66
C PHE A 176 35.46 10.72 -23.31
N ALA A 177 36.65 10.33 -22.86
CA ALA A 177 37.95 10.75 -23.39
C ALA A 177 38.56 9.72 -24.36
#